data_AF-A0A497FJB8-F1
#
_entry.id   AF-A0A497FJB8-F1
#
_cell.length_a   1.000
_cell.length_b   1.000
_cell.length_c   1.000
_cell.angle_alpha   90.00
_cell.angle_beta   90.00
_cell.angle_gamma   90.00
#
_symmetry.space_group_name_H-M   'P 1'
#
loop_
_entity.id
_entity.type
_entity.pdbx_description
1 polymer ?
#
loop_
_entity_poly.entity_id
_entity_poly.type
_entity_poly.pdbx_seq_one_letter_code
_entity_poly.pdbx_strand_id
1 'polypeptide(L)'
;MKKKGLSVTVTTVILTGIMITILGIALFLSNTVVEYHTQATEYQNSKNLMTYLADAIEQVALGSGGARYVRFSLRTARLDFTRDILEGDLEVRINNNVALRENPDALVLRGGNLLTAPPLNVLYPEGVTNPAQELEKYIVEIGEPVTLVYEEFWEGPATILVCRRVRVNYLGVYNVLKNGNLRQYNVFEVVFINLTIGRTGGAGTIPVVVRSKNITLINYYLDENSFTLSVYVAGQLKDQKTLSGEQTAAGTIVVVRISHIEIGTLG
;
A
#
# COMPACT_ATOMS: atom_id res chain seq x y z
N MET A 1 11.53 52.63 -58.81
CA MET A 1 11.75 51.68 -57.69
C MET A 1 11.74 50.24 -58.24
N LYS A 2 12.91 49.62 -58.47
CA LYS A 2 12.99 48.22 -58.92
C LYS A 2 12.84 47.30 -57.71
N LYS A 3 11.70 46.62 -57.57
CA LYS A 3 11.57 45.48 -56.65
C LYS A 3 12.47 44.36 -57.17
N LYS A 4 13.64 44.15 -56.54
CA LYS A 4 14.49 43.00 -56.81
C LYS A 4 13.83 41.77 -56.18
N GLY A 5 13.24 40.89 -57.00
CA GLY A 5 12.80 39.57 -56.55
C GLY A 5 14.02 38.71 -56.22
N LEU A 6 14.00 38.02 -55.08
CA LEU A 6 14.99 36.98 -54.76
C LEU A 6 14.94 35.88 -55.83
N SER A 7 16.11 35.37 -56.23
CA SER A 7 16.21 34.25 -57.17
C SER A 7 15.47 33.03 -56.65
N VAL A 8 14.69 32.36 -57.50
CA VAL A 8 13.87 31.19 -57.16
C VAL A 8 14.69 30.14 -56.41
N THR A 9 15.93 29.90 -56.84
CA THR A 9 16.85 28.93 -56.23
C THR A 9 17.18 29.27 -54.77
N VAL A 10 17.40 30.54 -54.45
CA VAL A 10 17.72 30.98 -53.09
C VAL A 10 16.51 30.83 -52.18
N THR A 11 15.33 31.17 -52.68
CA THR A 11 14.07 30.97 -51.97
C THR A 11 13.81 29.49 -51.68
N THR A 12 14.06 28.60 -52.64
CA THR A 12 13.93 27.15 -52.44
C THR A 12 14.89 26.65 -51.35
N VAL A 13 16.16 27.02 -51.37
CA VAL A 13 17.14 26.59 -50.35
C VAL A 13 16.73 27.06 -48.95
N ILE A 14 16.30 28.32 -48.82
CA ILE A 14 15.84 28.87 -47.53
C ILE A 14 14.61 28.10 -47.04
N LEU A 15 13.62 27.87 -47.91
CA LEU A 15 12.37 27.19 -47.54
C LEU A 15 12.60 25.72 -47.19
N THR A 16 13.45 25.01 -47.94
CA THR A 16 13.85 23.63 -47.63
C THR A 16 14.61 23.56 -46.30
N GLY A 17 15.52 24.50 -46.03
CA GLY A 17 16.23 24.56 -44.74
C GLY A 17 15.30 24.79 -43.55
N ILE A 18 14.32 25.68 -43.70
CA ILE A 18 13.28 25.91 -42.68
C ILE A 18 12.45 24.65 -42.49
N MET A 19 12.01 23.99 -43.58
CA MET A 19 11.21 22.75 -43.49
C MET A 19 11.95 21.62 -42.78
N ILE A 20 13.23 21.41 -43.06
CA ILE A 20 14.04 20.37 -42.39
C ILE A 20 14.16 20.67 -40.90
N THR A 21 14.41 21.93 -40.53
CA THR A 21 14.51 22.33 -39.12
C THR A 21 13.20 22.12 -38.39
N ILE A 22 12.07 22.51 -38.99
CA ILE A 22 10.72 22.29 -38.44
C ILE A 22 10.45 20.79 -38.28
N LEU A 23 10.77 19.98 -39.29
CA LEU A 23 10.59 18.53 -39.24
C LEU A 23 11.43 17.90 -38.12
N GLY A 24 12.68 18.33 -37.95
CA GLY A 24 13.56 17.85 -36.88
C GLY A 24 13.00 18.15 -35.48
N ILE A 25 12.52 19.38 -35.26
CA ILE A 25 11.87 19.76 -34.01
C ILE A 25 10.57 18.97 -33.79
N ALA A 26 9.76 18.79 -34.82
CA ALA A 26 8.51 18.04 -34.75
C ALA A 26 8.75 16.56 -34.39
N LEU A 27 9.77 15.92 -34.97
CA LEU A 27 10.14 14.54 -34.64
C LEU A 27 10.61 14.40 -33.19
N PHE A 28 11.41 15.34 -32.69
CA PHE A 28 11.86 15.34 -31.31
C PHE A 28 10.70 15.48 -30.32
N LEU A 29 9.80 16.43 -30.58
CA LEU A 29 8.58 16.62 -29.76
C LEU A 29 7.67 15.40 -29.83
N SER A 30 7.47 14.84 -31.02
CA SER A 30 6.65 13.64 -31.21
C SER A 30 7.19 12.46 -30.41
N ASN A 31 8.50 12.22 -30.44
CA ASN A 31 9.11 11.13 -29.66
C ASN A 31 8.91 11.34 -28.14
N THR A 32 9.05 12.58 -27.67
CA THR A 32 8.89 12.91 -26.25
C THR A 32 7.44 12.69 -25.78
N VAL A 33 6.46 13.10 -26.58
CA VAL A 33 5.03 12.91 -26.29
C VAL A 33 4.65 11.43 -26.29
N VAL A 34 5.16 10.66 -27.26
CA VAL A 34 4.92 9.21 -27.34
C VAL A 34 5.53 8.49 -26.12
N GLU A 35 6.75 8.84 -25.74
CA GLU A 35 7.39 8.23 -24.56
C GLU A 35 6.65 8.60 -23.28
N TYR A 36 6.23 9.86 -23.12
CA TYR A 36 5.40 10.30 -21.98
C TYR A 36 4.11 9.48 -21.86
N HIS A 37 3.36 9.33 -22.95
CA HIS A 37 2.12 8.54 -22.94
C HIS A 37 2.37 7.07 -22.65
N THR A 38 3.49 6.52 -23.13
CA THR A 38 3.87 5.13 -22.86
C THR A 38 4.16 4.94 -21.37
N GLN A 39 4.97 5.82 -20.78
CA GLN A 39 5.27 5.79 -19.35
C GLN A 39 4.01 6.00 -18.50
N ALA A 40 3.14 6.94 -18.87
CA ALA A 40 1.90 7.22 -18.15
C ALA A 40 0.94 6.03 -18.16
N THR A 41 0.81 5.37 -19.32
CA THR A 41 -0.03 4.17 -19.47
C THR A 41 0.53 3.00 -18.67
N GLU A 42 1.84 2.78 -18.73
CA GLU A 42 2.53 1.73 -17.97
C GLU A 42 2.34 1.94 -16.46
N TYR A 43 2.54 3.18 -15.97
CA TYR A 43 2.37 3.52 -14.57
C TYR A 43 0.91 3.35 -14.14
N GLN A 44 -0.06 3.85 -14.89
CA GLN A 44 -1.49 3.71 -14.56
C GLN A 44 -1.93 2.24 -14.49
N ASN A 45 -1.47 1.40 -15.43
CA ASN A 45 -1.76 -0.04 -15.39
C ASN A 45 -1.13 -0.70 -14.17
N SER A 46 0.10 -0.32 -13.84
CA SER A 46 0.84 -0.87 -12.69
C SER A 46 0.23 -0.46 -11.35
N LYS A 47 -0.41 0.72 -11.27
CA LYS A 47 -1.20 1.13 -10.09
C LYS A 47 -2.39 0.21 -9.83
N ASN A 48 -3.12 -0.16 -10.89
CA ASN A 48 -4.21 -1.13 -10.77
C ASN A 48 -3.70 -2.52 -10.35
N LEU A 49 -2.50 -2.92 -10.82
CA LEU A 49 -1.88 -4.17 -10.34
C LEU A 49 -1.47 -4.08 -8.86
N MET A 50 -1.09 -2.90 -8.38
CA MET A 50 -0.77 -2.67 -6.97
C MET A 50 -2.02 -2.80 -6.08
N THR A 51 -3.17 -2.29 -6.52
CA THR A 51 -4.43 -2.45 -5.76
C THR A 51 -4.88 -3.91 -5.76
N TYR A 52 -4.76 -4.64 -6.88
CA TYR A 52 -5.01 -6.09 -6.89
C TYR A 52 -4.04 -6.88 -6.00
N LEU A 53 -2.80 -6.41 -5.88
CA LEU A 53 -1.84 -7.01 -4.97
C LEU A 53 -2.24 -6.79 -3.51
N ALA A 54 -2.75 -5.60 -3.16
CA ALA A 54 -3.28 -5.32 -1.82
C ALA A 54 -4.45 -6.25 -1.48
N ASP A 55 -5.41 -6.41 -2.37
CA ASP A 55 -6.50 -7.39 -2.20
C ASP A 55 -5.98 -8.83 -2.07
N ALA A 56 -4.95 -9.19 -2.84
CA ALA A 56 -4.33 -10.50 -2.75
C ALA A 56 -3.64 -10.72 -1.39
N ILE A 57 -3.00 -9.69 -0.83
CA ILE A 57 -2.40 -9.72 0.51
C ILE A 57 -3.47 -9.92 1.58
N GLU A 58 -4.58 -9.18 1.54
CA GLU A 58 -5.70 -9.35 2.45
C GLU A 58 -6.26 -10.79 2.38
N GLN A 59 -6.47 -11.32 1.17
CA GLN A 59 -7.00 -12.67 1.00
C GLN A 59 -6.02 -13.75 1.49
N VAL A 60 -4.71 -13.56 1.29
CA VAL A 60 -3.68 -14.46 1.81
C VAL A 60 -3.54 -14.32 3.33
N ALA A 61 -3.79 -13.14 3.90
CA ALA A 61 -3.74 -12.90 5.34
C ALA A 61 -4.83 -13.65 6.12
N LEU A 62 -5.97 -13.93 5.48
CA LEU A 62 -7.08 -14.65 6.09
C LEU A 62 -6.83 -16.16 6.24
N GLY A 63 -5.96 -16.74 5.41
CA GLY A 63 -5.71 -18.18 5.36
C GLY A 63 -4.29 -18.56 5.79
N SER A 64 -4.14 -19.73 6.43
CA SER A 64 -2.82 -20.31 6.67
C SER A 64 -2.30 -21.01 5.39
N GLY A 65 -1.08 -20.68 4.98
CA GLY A 65 -0.39 -21.36 3.87
C GLY A 65 -0.86 -20.99 2.44
N GLY A 66 -1.69 -19.96 2.29
CA GLY A 66 -2.08 -19.44 0.97
C GLY A 66 -0.94 -18.72 0.25
N ALA A 67 -0.96 -18.76 -1.08
CA ALA A 67 -0.08 -17.97 -1.92
C ALA A 67 -0.84 -17.39 -3.11
N ARG A 68 -0.49 -16.16 -3.51
CA ARG A 68 -1.02 -15.48 -4.71
C ARG A 68 0.08 -14.74 -5.42
N TYR A 69 -0.12 -14.42 -6.69
CA TYR A 69 0.85 -13.62 -7.44
C TYR A 69 0.16 -12.65 -8.37
N VAL A 70 0.83 -11.52 -8.61
CA VAL A 70 0.45 -10.51 -9.60
C VAL A 70 1.67 -10.27 -10.49
N ARG A 71 1.48 -10.27 -11.81
CA ARG A 71 2.58 -10.07 -12.77
C ARG A 71 2.63 -8.62 -13.19
N PHE A 72 3.71 -7.94 -12.83
CA PHE A 72 4.00 -6.58 -13.28
C PHE A 72 4.82 -6.65 -14.57
N SER A 73 4.40 -5.90 -15.59
CA SER A 73 5.16 -5.77 -16.84
C SER A 73 5.71 -4.35 -16.91
N LEU A 74 6.98 -4.20 -16.56
CA LEU A 74 7.61 -2.90 -16.36
C LEU A 74 8.79 -2.75 -17.33
N ARG A 75 8.79 -1.65 -18.07
CA ARG A 75 9.86 -1.23 -18.98
C ARG A 75 10.52 0.06 -18.49
N THR A 76 9.70 1.00 -18.01
CA THR A 76 10.15 2.35 -17.62
C THR A 76 9.92 2.63 -16.14
N ALA A 77 8.90 2.01 -15.54
CA ALA A 77 8.69 2.01 -14.11
C ALA A 77 9.52 0.93 -13.42
N ARG A 78 9.70 1.03 -12.09
CA ARG A 78 10.42 0.04 -11.29
C ARG A 78 9.67 -0.31 -10.01
N LEU A 79 9.87 -1.54 -9.53
CA LEU A 79 9.44 -1.98 -8.21
C LEU A 79 10.62 -1.96 -7.25
N ASP A 80 10.50 -1.15 -6.21
CA ASP A 80 11.44 -1.09 -5.11
C ASP A 80 10.82 -1.81 -3.92
N PHE A 81 11.54 -2.80 -3.41
CA PHE A 81 11.16 -3.54 -2.21
C PHE A 81 11.84 -2.88 -1.02
N THR A 82 11.13 -1.92 -0.41
CA THR A 82 11.67 -1.10 0.66
C THR A 82 11.45 -1.78 2.00
N ARG A 83 12.53 -2.02 2.72
CA ARG A 83 12.47 -2.54 4.09
C ARG A 83 12.31 -1.41 5.08
N ASP A 84 11.64 -1.68 6.19
CA ASP A 84 11.50 -0.75 7.32
C ASP A 84 11.00 0.64 6.85
N ILE A 85 9.85 0.68 6.17
CA ILE A 85 9.32 1.92 5.56
C ILE A 85 8.95 2.99 6.62
N LEU A 86 8.65 2.55 7.84
CA LEU A 86 8.33 3.43 8.95
C LEU A 86 9.62 3.88 9.63
N GLU A 87 9.67 5.13 10.08
CA GLU A 87 10.81 5.69 10.84
C GLU A 87 10.91 5.14 12.28
N GLY A 88 10.80 3.81 12.45
CA GLY A 88 10.87 3.09 13.71
C GLY A 88 9.76 2.05 13.89
N ASP A 89 9.82 1.33 15.01
CA ASP A 89 8.92 0.21 15.31
C ASP A 89 7.45 0.63 15.39
N LEU A 90 6.59 -0.14 14.70
CA LEU A 90 5.15 -0.11 14.88
C LEU A 90 4.78 -0.99 16.07
N GLU A 91 4.24 -0.36 17.11
CA GLU A 91 3.89 -1.03 18.35
C GLU A 91 2.38 -0.92 18.62
N VAL A 92 1.74 -2.07 18.81
CA VAL A 92 0.32 -2.16 19.14
C VAL A 92 0.19 -2.59 20.59
N ARG A 93 -0.52 -1.79 21.38
CA ARG A 93 -0.76 -2.04 22.81
C ARG A 93 -2.23 -2.29 23.09
N ILE A 94 -2.50 -3.29 23.92
CA ILE A 94 -3.81 -3.54 24.52
C ILE A 94 -3.70 -3.13 25.99
N ASN A 95 -4.41 -2.07 26.37
CA ASN A 95 -4.24 -1.34 27.61
C ASN A 95 -2.77 -0.90 27.76
N ASN A 96 -2.01 -1.55 28.65
CA ASN A 96 -0.59 -1.28 28.86
C ASN A 96 0.34 -2.41 28.40
N ASN A 97 -0.22 -3.50 27.84
CA ASN A 97 0.56 -4.64 27.39
C ASN A 97 0.90 -4.49 25.91
N VAL A 98 2.17 -4.70 25.57
CA VAL A 98 2.63 -4.74 24.18
C VAL A 98 2.14 -6.03 23.55
N ALA A 99 1.24 -5.92 22.56
CA ALA A 99 0.70 -7.05 21.82
C ALA A 99 1.53 -7.39 20.58
N LEU A 100 2.13 -6.36 19.97
CA LEU A 100 2.93 -6.49 18.76
C LEU A 100 4.00 -5.39 18.75
N ARG A 101 5.19 -5.73 18.26
CA ARG A 101 6.21 -4.76 17.86
C ARG A 101 6.90 -5.29 16.60
N GLU A 102 6.69 -4.63 15.48
CA GLU A 102 7.20 -5.06 14.17
C GLU A 102 7.56 -3.85 13.30
N ASN A 103 8.39 -4.07 12.29
CA ASN A 103 8.66 -3.12 11.22
C ASN A 103 8.09 -3.65 9.91
N PRO A 104 6.91 -3.17 9.47
CA PRO A 104 6.33 -3.61 8.22
C PRO A 104 7.16 -3.07 7.05
N ASP A 105 7.45 -3.94 6.10
CA ASP A 105 8.05 -3.56 4.83
C ASP A 105 6.99 -2.99 3.88
N ALA A 106 7.45 -2.36 2.79
CA ALA A 106 6.58 -1.81 1.75
C ALA A 106 7.05 -2.19 0.33
N LEU A 107 6.09 -2.23 -0.58
CA LEU A 107 6.35 -2.32 -2.01
C LEU A 107 6.09 -0.95 -2.64
N VAL A 108 7.10 -0.40 -3.30
CA VAL A 108 7.04 0.93 -3.92
C VAL A 108 7.17 0.79 -5.43
N LEU A 109 6.15 1.18 -6.17
CA LEU A 109 6.19 1.33 -7.61
C LEU A 109 6.63 2.76 -7.93
N ARG A 110 7.80 2.94 -8.54
CA ARG A 110 8.24 4.25 -9.06
C ARG A 110 7.95 4.38 -10.54
N GLY A 111 7.32 5.48 -10.92
CA GLY A 111 7.05 5.83 -12.31
C GLY A 111 8.31 6.26 -13.06
N GLY A 112 8.17 6.38 -14.38
CA GLY A 112 9.24 6.82 -15.26
C GLY A 112 9.63 8.29 -15.08
N ASN A 113 10.78 8.66 -15.62
CA ASN A 113 11.40 9.98 -15.45
C ASN A 113 10.64 11.15 -16.13
N LEU A 114 9.72 10.87 -17.05
CA LEU A 114 8.91 11.90 -17.72
C LEU A 114 7.61 12.21 -16.97
N LEU A 115 7.29 11.41 -15.94
CA LEU A 115 6.08 11.57 -15.15
C LEU A 115 6.29 12.56 -14.01
N THR A 116 5.27 13.38 -13.76
CA THR A 116 5.27 14.40 -12.71
C THR A 116 4.81 13.82 -11.37
N ALA A 117 5.08 14.56 -10.30
CA ALA A 117 4.59 14.28 -8.94
C ALA A 117 3.05 14.14 -8.91
N PRO A 118 2.48 12.96 -8.60
CA PRO A 118 1.07 12.86 -8.32
C PRO A 118 0.79 13.61 -7.00
N PRO A 119 -0.38 14.27 -6.86
CA PRO A 119 -0.82 14.71 -5.56
C PRO A 119 -1.02 13.49 -4.65
N LEU A 120 -0.94 13.71 -3.32
CA LEU A 120 -1.27 12.67 -2.36
C LEU A 120 -2.67 12.12 -2.65
N ASN A 121 -2.76 10.84 -2.98
CA ASN A 121 -4.02 10.18 -3.31
C ASN A 121 -4.04 8.77 -2.75
N VAL A 122 -5.15 8.34 -2.16
CA VAL A 122 -5.32 6.96 -1.71
C VAL A 122 -6.03 6.18 -2.82
N LEU A 123 -5.38 5.13 -3.30
CA LEU A 123 -5.93 4.23 -4.32
C LEU A 123 -6.70 3.06 -3.71
N TYR A 124 -6.29 2.63 -2.51
CA TYR A 124 -6.92 1.55 -1.79
C TYR A 124 -6.80 1.80 -0.27
N PRO A 125 -7.89 1.87 0.49
CA PRO A 125 -9.29 1.61 0.11
C PRO A 125 -9.86 2.59 -0.92
N GLU A 126 -10.83 2.12 -1.72
CA GLU A 126 -11.51 2.94 -2.74
C GLU A 126 -12.49 3.96 -2.11
N GLY A 127 -12.75 5.07 -2.79
CA GLY A 127 -13.77 6.04 -2.38
C GLY A 127 -13.35 7.03 -1.30
N VAL A 128 -12.06 7.10 -0.97
CA VAL A 128 -11.50 8.05 0.01
C VAL A 128 -11.58 9.48 -0.52
N THR A 129 -12.25 10.36 0.24
CA THR A 129 -12.39 11.78 -0.10
C THR A 129 -11.29 12.66 0.49
N ASN A 130 -10.69 12.24 1.61
CA ASN A 130 -9.59 12.95 2.27
C ASN A 130 -8.36 12.04 2.47
N PRO A 131 -7.42 12.02 1.52
CA PRO A 131 -6.23 11.18 1.56
C PRO A 131 -5.38 11.38 2.82
N ALA A 132 -5.19 12.63 3.28
CA ALA A 132 -4.32 12.93 4.41
C ALA A 132 -4.84 12.31 5.72
N GLN A 133 -6.15 12.45 5.98
CA GLN A 133 -6.78 11.87 7.15
C GLN A 133 -6.74 10.33 7.12
N GLU A 134 -6.92 9.75 5.93
CA GLU A 134 -6.86 8.31 5.74
C GLU A 134 -5.45 7.76 5.98
N LEU A 135 -4.40 8.53 5.66
CA LEU A 135 -3.02 8.19 5.99
C LEU A 135 -2.71 8.32 7.49
N GLU A 136 -3.44 9.14 8.25
CA GLU A 136 -3.23 9.26 9.70
C GLU A 136 -3.97 8.17 10.49
N LYS A 137 -4.90 7.46 9.84
CA LYS A 137 -5.69 6.38 10.46
C LYS A 137 -4.89 5.08 10.55
N TYR A 138 -4.64 4.62 11.78
CA TYR A 138 -3.99 3.34 12.05
C TYR A 138 -4.98 2.28 12.53
N ILE A 139 -6.01 2.66 13.30
CA ILE A 139 -7.05 1.75 13.78
C ILE A 139 -8.24 1.81 12.83
N VAL A 140 -8.58 0.67 12.24
CA VAL A 140 -9.69 0.54 11.27
C VAL A 140 -10.77 -0.42 11.77
N GLU A 141 -12.00 -0.23 11.30
CA GLU A 141 -13.17 -1.02 11.69
C GLU A 141 -13.45 -2.18 10.72
N ILE A 142 -14.52 -2.94 10.99
CA ILE A 142 -15.03 -3.97 10.08
C ILE A 142 -15.37 -3.35 8.72
N GLY A 143 -14.93 -3.99 7.64
CA GLY A 143 -15.18 -3.56 6.26
C GLY A 143 -14.07 -2.68 5.68
N GLU A 144 -13.15 -2.20 6.51
CA GLU A 144 -11.98 -1.46 6.05
C GLU A 144 -10.76 -2.40 5.90
N PRO A 145 -9.93 -2.21 4.86
CA PRO A 145 -8.72 -3.00 4.68
C PRO A 145 -7.60 -2.54 5.61
N VAL A 146 -6.74 -3.49 5.95
CA VAL A 146 -5.49 -3.31 6.69
C VAL A 146 -4.36 -2.85 5.76
N THR A 147 -4.37 -3.33 4.53
CA THR A 147 -3.47 -2.86 3.46
C THR A 147 -3.87 -1.47 2.97
N LEU A 148 -2.88 -0.61 2.73
CA LEU A 148 -3.06 0.74 2.18
C LEU A 148 -2.23 0.86 0.90
N VAL A 149 -2.84 1.40 -0.16
CA VAL A 149 -2.14 1.79 -1.39
C VAL A 149 -2.38 3.27 -1.64
N TYR A 150 -1.32 4.04 -1.75
CA TYR A 150 -1.41 5.49 -1.98
C TYR A 150 -0.31 5.98 -2.93
N GLU A 151 -0.58 7.10 -3.58
CA GLU A 151 0.37 7.83 -4.42
C GLU A 151 0.96 9.00 -3.65
N GLU A 152 2.27 9.19 -3.77
CA GLU A 152 2.99 10.34 -3.24
C GLU A 152 4.20 10.65 -4.14
N PHE A 153 4.76 11.85 -4.00
CA PHE A 153 6.06 12.15 -4.58
C PHE A 153 7.19 11.79 -3.62
N TRP A 154 7.98 10.79 -4.01
CA TRP A 154 9.18 10.39 -3.27
C TRP A 154 10.33 10.22 -4.25
N GLU A 155 11.10 11.29 -4.45
CA GLU A 155 12.18 11.36 -5.47
C GLU A 155 11.71 11.02 -6.90
N GLY A 156 10.39 11.13 -7.13
CA GLY A 156 9.71 10.67 -8.33
C GLY A 156 8.25 10.30 -8.01
N PRO A 157 7.41 10.12 -9.03
CA PRO A 157 6.06 9.58 -8.85
C PRO A 157 6.13 8.18 -8.25
N ALA A 158 5.57 8.00 -7.06
CA ALA A 158 5.61 6.74 -6.33
C ALA A 158 4.19 6.30 -5.96
N THR A 159 3.91 5.01 -6.12
CA THR A 159 2.74 4.33 -5.54
C THR A 159 3.25 3.34 -4.51
N ILE A 160 2.82 3.51 -3.27
CA ILE A 160 3.32 2.77 -2.11
C ILE A 160 2.23 1.85 -1.62
N LEU A 161 2.54 0.56 -1.49
CA LEU A 161 1.73 -0.43 -0.79
C LEU A 161 2.38 -0.75 0.56
N VAL A 162 1.61 -0.59 1.63
CA VAL A 162 2.06 -0.82 3.00
C VAL A 162 0.97 -1.48 3.86
N CYS A 163 1.39 -2.30 4.82
CA CYS A 163 0.51 -2.89 5.84
C CYS A 163 0.85 -2.30 7.21
N ARG A 164 0.29 -1.14 7.54
CA ARG A 164 0.54 -0.46 8.83
C ARG A 164 -0.69 -0.32 9.73
N ARG A 165 -1.87 -0.65 9.22
CA ARG A 165 -3.13 -0.52 9.95
C ARG A 165 -3.36 -1.72 10.85
N VAL A 166 -4.26 -1.56 11.79
CA VAL A 166 -4.74 -2.60 12.70
C VAL A 166 -6.25 -2.59 12.62
N ARG A 167 -6.84 -3.70 12.19
CA ARG A 167 -8.30 -3.83 12.15
C ARG A 167 -8.81 -4.39 13.46
N VAL A 168 -9.90 -3.85 13.97
CA VAL A 168 -10.57 -4.39 15.16
C VAL A 168 -12.01 -4.76 14.86
N ASN A 169 -12.37 -5.99 15.22
CA ASN A 169 -13.68 -6.57 15.01
C ASN A 169 -14.27 -6.95 16.37
N TYR A 170 -15.52 -6.57 16.63
CA TYR A 170 -16.28 -7.14 17.75
C TYR A 170 -17.01 -8.39 17.25
N LEU A 171 -16.64 -9.56 17.77
CA LEU A 171 -17.23 -10.84 17.37
C LEU A 171 -18.52 -11.16 18.13
N GLY A 172 -18.82 -10.41 19.20
CA GLY A 172 -19.99 -10.62 20.05
C GLY A 172 -19.66 -11.29 21.37
N VAL A 173 -20.70 -11.81 22.03
CA VAL A 173 -20.59 -12.45 23.36
C VAL A 173 -20.54 -13.96 23.19
N TYR A 174 -19.49 -14.59 23.72
CA TYR A 174 -19.30 -16.04 23.68
C TYR A 174 -19.39 -16.64 25.07
N ASN A 175 -19.98 -17.83 25.16
CA ASN A 175 -19.98 -18.62 26.39
C ASN A 175 -18.66 -19.41 26.47
N VAL A 176 -17.82 -19.07 27.44
CA VAL A 176 -16.55 -19.74 27.69
C VAL A 176 -16.64 -20.53 29.00
N LEU A 177 -16.19 -21.78 28.96
CA LEU A 177 -16.14 -22.62 30.15
C LEU A 177 -14.90 -22.25 30.97
N LYS A 178 -15.08 -21.56 32.10
CA LYS A 178 -14.01 -21.23 33.04
C LYS A 178 -14.25 -21.98 34.35
N ASN A 179 -13.34 -22.89 34.69
CA ASN A 179 -13.41 -23.73 35.89
C ASN A 179 -14.75 -24.50 36.03
N GLY A 180 -15.27 -25.03 34.92
CA GLY A 180 -16.53 -25.79 34.90
C GLY A 180 -17.81 -24.95 34.88
N ASN A 181 -17.72 -23.63 34.98
CA ASN A 181 -18.88 -22.73 34.87
C ASN A 181 -18.87 -21.99 33.53
N LEU A 182 -20.01 -21.98 32.84
CA LEU A 182 -20.23 -21.17 31.64
C LEU A 182 -20.31 -19.70 32.04
N ARG A 183 -19.40 -18.88 31.50
CA ARG A 183 -19.40 -17.44 31.66
C ARG A 183 -19.39 -16.76 30.30
N GLN A 184 -20.12 -15.67 30.20
CA GLN A 184 -20.19 -14.85 28.99
C GLN A 184 -19.02 -13.89 28.95
N TYR A 185 -18.30 -13.85 27.83
CA TYR A 185 -17.19 -12.93 27.58
C TYR A 185 -17.43 -12.17 26.28
N ASN A 186 -17.15 -10.87 26.29
CA ASN A 186 -17.04 -10.08 25.08
C ASN A 186 -15.82 -10.55 24.29
N VAL A 187 -15.96 -10.89 23.00
CA VAL A 187 -14.83 -11.32 22.18
C VAL A 187 -14.55 -10.28 21.11
N PHE A 188 -13.32 -9.76 21.11
CA PHE A 188 -12.79 -8.89 20.08
C PHE A 188 -11.67 -9.60 19.33
N GLU A 189 -11.59 -9.37 18.03
CA GLU A 189 -10.50 -9.81 17.18
C GLU A 189 -9.73 -8.58 16.70
N VAL A 190 -8.43 -8.54 16.96
CA VAL A 190 -7.50 -7.52 16.48
C VAL A 190 -6.62 -8.15 15.41
N VAL A 191 -6.72 -7.68 14.17
CA VAL A 191 -6.01 -8.25 13.02
C VAL A 191 -4.91 -7.31 12.56
N PHE A 192 -3.70 -7.85 12.42
CA PHE A 192 -2.54 -7.18 11.87
C PHE A 192 -1.89 -8.02 10.78
N ILE A 193 -1.37 -7.36 9.74
CA ILE A 193 -0.61 -7.99 8.67
C ILE A 193 0.84 -7.50 8.77
N ASN A 194 1.75 -8.41 9.12
CA ASN A 194 3.18 -8.14 9.09
C ASN A 194 3.71 -8.47 7.69
N LEU A 195 4.04 -7.45 6.91
CA LEU A 195 4.57 -7.59 5.57
C LEU A 195 6.09 -7.62 5.60
N THR A 196 6.69 -8.64 4.99
CA THR A 196 8.15 -8.83 4.93
C THR A 196 8.63 -9.07 3.51
N ILE A 197 9.81 -8.57 3.16
CA ILE A 197 10.42 -8.78 1.84
C ILE A 197 11.29 -10.04 1.84
N GLY A 198 10.89 -11.00 1.03
CA GLY A 198 11.64 -12.21 0.71
C GLY A 198 12.69 -12.00 -0.38
N ARG A 199 12.85 -13.00 -1.25
CA ARG A 199 13.83 -12.95 -2.34
C ARG A 199 13.31 -12.14 -3.53
N THR A 200 14.08 -11.13 -3.92
CA THR A 200 13.78 -10.19 -5.00
C THR A 200 14.77 -10.33 -6.16
N GLY A 201 14.31 -10.12 -7.39
CA GLY A 201 15.07 -10.32 -8.63
C GLY A 201 14.18 -10.36 -9.86
N GLY A 202 14.81 -10.43 -11.04
CA GLY A 202 14.12 -10.43 -12.34
C GLY A 202 14.00 -9.03 -12.97
N ALA A 203 13.69 -9.01 -14.26
CA ALA A 203 13.53 -7.79 -15.07
C ALA A 203 12.44 -7.99 -16.13
N GLY A 204 11.83 -6.90 -16.60
CA GLY A 204 10.73 -6.95 -17.58
C GLY A 204 9.42 -7.38 -16.94
N THR A 205 9.05 -8.65 -17.10
CA THR A 205 7.84 -9.22 -16.48
C THR A 205 8.20 -9.85 -15.14
N ILE A 206 7.88 -9.15 -14.05
CA ILE A 206 8.22 -9.54 -12.68
C ILE A 206 6.97 -10.13 -12.01
N PRO A 207 6.95 -11.44 -11.69
CA PRO A 207 5.88 -12.03 -10.89
C PRO A 207 6.11 -11.67 -9.42
N VAL A 208 5.27 -10.80 -8.86
CA VAL A 208 5.28 -10.50 -7.43
C VAL A 208 4.41 -11.55 -6.74
N VAL A 209 5.03 -12.40 -5.92
CA VAL A 209 4.39 -13.49 -5.19
C VAL A 209 4.24 -13.12 -3.73
N VAL A 210 3.03 -13.27 -3.23
CA VAL A 210 2.62 -13.08 -1.84
C VAL A 210 2.38 -14.44 -1.21
N ARG A 211 3.01 -14.72 -0.07
CA ARG A 211 2.89 -15.99 0.65
C ARG A 211 2.60 -15.77 2.12
N SER A 212 1.63 -16.50 2.66
CA SER A 212 1.42 -16.61 4.10
C SER A 212 2.50 -17.51 4.69
N LYS A 213 3.34 -16.98 5.58
CA LYS A 213 4.38 -17.74 6.28
C LYS A 213 3.83 -18.42 7.51
N ASN A 214 3.14 -17.65 8.34
CA ASN A 214 2.59 -18.11 9.60
C ASN A 214 1.48 -17.16 10.07
N ILE A 215 0.64 -17.65 10.97
CA ILE A 215 -0.33 -16.85 11.72
C ILE A 215 -0.04 -17.04 13.20
N THR A 216 0.23 -15.94 13.90
CA THR A 216 0.41 -15.92 15.35
C THR A 216 -0.90 -15.45 16.00
N LEU A 217 -1.38 -16.21 17.00
CA LEU A 217 -2.58 -15.87 17.77
C LEU A 217 -2.18 -15.63 19.23
N ILE A 218 -2.53 -14.47 19.76
CA ILE A 218 -2.28 -14.09 21.16
C ILE A 218 -3.62 -13.73 21.80
N ASN A 219 -3.97 -14.41 22.90
CA ASN A 219 -5.22 -14.18 23.60
C ASN A 219 -4.98 -13.39 24.89
N TYR A 220 -5.66 -12.26 25.04
CA TYR A 220 -5.70 -11.48 26.26
C TYR A 220 -7.03 -11.69 26.96
N TYR A 221 -6.99 -12.07 28.23
CA TYR A 221 -8.16 -12.18 29.09
C TYR A 221 -8.18 -10.99 30.03
N LEU A 222 -9.22 -10.17 29.92
CA LEU A 222 -9.42 -8.96 30.70
C LEU A 222 -10.67 -9.14 31.54
N ASP A 223 -10.61 -8.74 32.82
CA ASP A 223 -11.77 -8.78 33.70
C ASP A 223 -12.75 -7.62 33.45
N GLU A 224 -12.31 -6.60 32.70
CA GLU A 224 -13.13 -5.45 32.30
C GLU A 224 -13.91 -5.73 31.01
N ASN A 225 -15.06 -5.05 30.84
CA ASN A 225 -15.91 -5.13 29.63
C ASN A 225 -15.48 -4.15 28.51
N SER A 226 -14.36 -3.47 28.72
CA SER A 226 -13.75 -2.57 27.75
C SER A 226 -12.24 -2.73 27.77
N PHE A 227 -11.59 -2.36 26.67
CA PHE A 227 -10.15 -2.22 26.60
C PHE A 227 -9.77 -1.07 25.68
N THR A 228 -8.56 -0.56 25.85
CA THR A 228 -8.01 0.49 24.99
C THR A 228 -6.97 -0.10 24.07
N LEU A 229 -7.16 0.08 22.76
CA LEU A 229 -6.16 -0.21 21.75
C LEU A 229 -5.39 1.07 21.44
N SER A 230 -4.07 1.02 21.53
CA SER A 230 -3.19 2.13 21.20
C SER A 230 -2.14 1.69 20.18
N VAL A 231 -1.92 2.52 19.16
CA VAL A 231 -0.89 2.29 18.14
C VAL A 231 0.18 3.37 18.27
N TYR A 232 1.43 2.93 18.40
CA TYR A 232 2.61 3.78 18.47
C TYR A 232 3.49 3.53 17.26
N VAL A 233 4.09 4.58 16.71
CA VAL A 233 5.15 4.49 15.69
C VAL A 233 6.34 5.27 16.20
N ALA A 234 7.51 4.64 16.22
CA ALA A 234 8.74 5.25 16.73
C ALA A 234 8.58 5.79 18.19
N GLY A 235 7.77 5.10 18.99
CA GLY A 235 7.45 5.50 20.37
C GLY A 235 6.45 6.65 20.51
N GLN A 236 5.98 7.26 19.41
CA GLN A 236 4.94 8.29 19.44
C GLN A 236 3.56 7.67 19.28
N LEU A 237 2.60 8.06 20.12
CA LEU A 237 1.19 7.66 19.97
C LEU A 237 0.65 8.24 18.66
N LYS A 238 0.17 7.38 17.76
CA LYS A 238 -0.43 7.77 16.48
C LYS A 238 -1.95 7.66 16.49
N ASP A 239 -2.48 6.63 17.13
CA ASP A 239 -3.91 6.39 17.18
C ASP A 239 -4.29 5.64 18.47
N GLN A 240 -5.49 5.90 18.98
CA GLN A 240 -5.98 5.28 20.20
C GLN A 240 -7.50 5.19 20.18
N LYS A 241 -8.03 4.01 20.54
CA LYS A 241 -9.46 3.77 20.61
C LYS A 241 -9.81 2.89 21.80
N THR A 242 -10.76 3.34 22.61
CA THR A 242 -11.38 2.52 23.64
C THR A 242 -12.57 1.79 23.04
N LEU A 243 -12.59 0.47 23.20
CA LEU A 243 -13.60 -0.42 22.69
C LEU A 243 -14.32 -1.06 23.88
N SER A 244 -15.65 -1.02 23.82
CA SER A 244 -16.52 -1.50 24.89
C SER A 244 -17.50 -2.52 24.33
N GLY A 245 -17.67 -3.63 25.03
CA GLY A 245 -18.65 -4.66 24.69
C GLY A 245 -19.92 -4.56 25.54
N GLU A 246 -20.62 -5.69 25.64
CA GLU A 246 -21.82 -5.82 26.45
C GLU A 246 -21.50 -5.72 27.95
N GLN A 247 -22.30 -4.96 28.70
CA GLN A 247 -22.04 -4.68 30.12
C GLN A 247 -22.39 -5.86 31.03
N THR A 248 -23.23 -6.77 30.55
CA THR A 248 -23.66 -7.97 31.29
C THR A 248 -22.65 -9.13 31.18
N ALA A 249 -21.64 -9.00 30.33
CA ALA A 249 -20.56 -9.98 30.23
C ALA A 249 -19.66 -9.94 31.47
N ALA A 250 -18.98 -11.06 31.74
CA ALA A 250 -18.08 -11.24 32.86
C ALA A 250 -16.65 -10.72 32.62
N GLY A 251 -16.40 -10.12 31.44
CA GLY A 251 -15.09 -9.63 31.02
C GLY A 251 -14.93 -9.65 29.50
N THR A 252 -13.71 -9.38 29.03
CA THR A 252 -13.36 -9.27 27.62
C THR A 252 -12.20 -10.21 27.25
N ILE A 253 -12.32 -10.86 26.11
CA ILE A 253 -11.27 -11.63 25.46
C ILE A 253 -10.87 -10.89 24.18
N VAL A 254 -9.59 -10.54 24.08
CA VAL A 254 -9.03 -9.93 22.86
C VAL A 254 -8.12 -10.95 22.20
N VAL A 255 -8.51 -11.38 21.00
CA VAL A 255 -7.73 -12.30 20.15
C VAL A 255 -6.93 -11.45 19.17
N VAL A 256 -5.62 -11.37 19.36
CA VAL A 256 -4.71 -10.69 18.44
C VAL A 256 -4.23 -11.70 17.41
N ARG A 257 -4.58 -11.48 16.15
CA ARG A 257 -4.15 -12.26 15.00
C ARG A 257 -3.13 -11.49 14.18
N ILE A 258 -1.92 -12.03 14.13
CA ILE A 258 -0.81 -11.48 13.35
C ILE A 258 -0.55 -12.42 12.20
N SER A 259 -0.87 -11.98 10.98
CA SER A 259 -0.59 -12.73 9.76
C SER A 259 0.76 -12.28 9.20
N HIS A 260 1.75 -13.18 9.24
CA HIS A 260 3.08 -12.93 8.70
C HIS A 260 3.10 -13.28 7.21
N ILE A 261 3.28 -12.27 6.37
CA ILE A 261 3.23 -12.38 4.91
C ILE A 261 4.59 -12.00 4.33
N GLU A 262 5.06 -12.82 3.39
CA GLU A 262 6.26 -12.55 2.62
C GLU A 262 5.89 -12.16 1.19
N ILE A 263 6.46 -11.05 0.71
CA ILE A 263 6.44 -10.66 -0.70
C ILE A 263 7.82 -10.94 -1.31
N GLY A 264 7.85 -11.59 -2.46
CA GLY A 264 9.07 -11.75 -3.25
C GLY A 264 8.77 -11.84 -4.74
N THR A 265 9.82 -12.02 -5.53
CA THR A 265 9.72 -12.19 -6.99
C THR A 265 10.04 -13.61 -7.45
N LEU A 266 10.57 -14.43 -6.55
CA LEU A 266 11.01 -15.79 -6.83
C LEU A 266 10.05 -16.81 -6.20
N GLY A 267 9.82 -17.87 -6.97
CA GLY A 267 9.10 -19.10 -6.64
C GLY A 267 9.65 -19.82 -5.42
#